data_AF-A0A952YMB3-F1
#
_entry.id   AF-A0A952YMB3-F1
#
_cell.length_a   1.000
_cell.length_b   1.000
_cell.length_c   1.000
_cell.angle_alpha   90.00
_cell.angle_beta   90.00
_cell.angle_gamma   90.00
#
_symmetry.space_group_name_H-M   'P 1'
#
loop_
_entity.id
_entity.type
_entity.pdbx_description
1 polymer ?
#
loop_
_entity_poly.entity_id
_entity_poly.type
_entity_poly.pdbx_seq_one_letter_code
_entity_poly.pdbx_strand_id
1 'polypeptide(L)'
;MFSSSLRVALVFTHEDQSWLKRMNVTVPDYWRGHNVAPVSGDVFRVGGRQFTIQGRLWEMDGNGPVLRVFVGAAHAESDSVFG
;
A
#
# COMPACT_ATOMS: atom_id res chain seq x y z
N MET A 1 13.32 -7.77 -24.19
CA MET A 1 13.47 -7.21 -22.82
C MET A 1 12.32 -7.74 -21.98
N PHE A 2 12.59 -8.46 -20.90
CA PHE A 2 11.54 -8.83 -19.94
C PHE A 2 11.16 -7.58 -19.16
N SER A 3 10.09 -6.88 -19.56
CA SER A 3 9.41 -5.96 -18.66
C SER A 3 8.59 -6.83 -17.71
N SER A 4 9.24 -7.37 -16.68
CA SER A 4 8.54 -8.03 -15.59
C SER A 4 7.77 -6.94 -14.86
N SER A 5 6.46 -6.84 -15.14
CA SER A 5 5.59 -5.88 -14.47
C SER A 5 5.67 -6.15 -12.96
N LEU A 6 6.07 -5.13 -12.20
CA LEU A 6 6.17 -5.21 -10.76
C LEU A 6 4.80 -5.57 -10.16
N ARG A 7 4.74 -6.71 -9.45
CA ARG A 7 3.52 -7.15 -8.76
C ARG A 7 3.63 -6.76 -7.29
N VAL A 8 2.77 -5.85 -6.84
CA VAL A 8 2.74 -5.34 -5.46
C VAL A 8 1.45 -5.78 -4.78
N ALA A 9 1.57 -6.28 -3.55
CA ALA A 9 0.44 -6.59 -2.70
C ALA A 9 0.54 -5.81 -1.38
N LEU A 10 -0.42 -4.91 -1.13
CA LEU A 10 -0.50 -4.16 0.11
C LEU A 10 -1.01 -5.06 1.24
N VAL A 11 -0.27 -5.08 2.35
CA VAL A 11 -0.60 -5.82 3.57
C VAL A 11 -0.94 -4.82 4.66
N PHE A 12 -2.23 -4.61 4.85
CA PHE A 12 -2.80 -3.76 5.88
C PHE A 12 -2.85 -4.47 7.24
N THR A 13 -2.77 -3.71 8.33
CA THR A 13 -3.05 -4.23 9.68
C THR A 13 -4.50 -4.74 9.79
N HIS A 14 -4.79 -5.56 10.80
CA HIS A 14 -6.16 -6.05 11.01
C HIS A 14 -7.17 -4.92 11.23
N GLU A 15 -6.76 -3.87 11.95
CA GLU A 15 -7.58 -2.68 12.19
C GLU A 15 -7.89 -1.95 10.88
N ASP A 16 -6.87 -1.72 10.06
CA ASP A 16 -7.01 -1.01 8.78
C ASP A 16 -7.86 -1.79 7.78
N GLN A 17 -7.69 -3.12 7.71
CA GLN A 17 -8.56 -3.98 6.89
C GLN A 17 -10.02 -3.88 7.34
N SER A 18 -10.26 -3.87 8.65
CA SER A 18 -11.62 -3.74 9.21
C SER A 18 -12.21 -2.37 8.92
N TRP A 19 -11.40 -1.31 8.93
CA TRP A 19 -11.83 0.03 8.52
C TRP A 19 -12.15 0.10 7.02
N LEU A 20 -11.26 -0.39 6.14
CA LEU A 20 -11.47 -0.41 4.68
C LEU A 20 -12.80 -1.10 4.30
N LYS A 21 -13.07 -2.25 4.93
CA LYS A 21 -14.32 -3.00 4.75
C LYS A 21 -15.54 -2.21 5.21
N ARG A 22 -15.49 -1.62 6.41
CA ARG A 22 -16.62 -0.84 6.99
C ARG A 22 -16.94 0.40 6.16
N MET A 23 -15.93 1.07 5.62
CA MET A 23 -16.10 2.29 4.83
C MET A 23 -16.33 2.01 3.33
N ASN A 24 -16.35 0.74 2.92
CA ASN A 24 -16.46 0.32 1.52
C ASN A 24 -15.43 1.02 0.59
N VAL A 25 -14.18 1.13 1.06
CA VAL A 25 -13.11 1.81 0.34
C VAL A 25 -12.42 0.82 -0.61
N THR A 26 -12.43 1.12 -1.91
CA THR A 26 -11.63 0.38 -2.89
C THR A 26 -10.19 0.87 -2.86
N VAL A 27 -9.23 -0.04 -2.71
CA VAL A 27 -7.80 0.27 -2.75
C VAL A 27 -7.31 0.23 -4.20
N PRO A 28 -6.80 1.35 -4.76
CA PRO A 28 -6.20 1.37 -6.09
C PRO A 28 -4.94 0.52 -6.19
N ASP A 29 -4.65 0.04 -7.39
CA ASP A 29 -3.35 -0.55 -7.72
C ASP A 29 -2.32 0.56 -8.01
N TYR A 30 -1.81 1.19 -6.95
CA TYR A 30 -0.92 2.36 -7.04
C TYR A 30 0.37 2.12 -7.83
N TRP A 31 0.84 0.87 -7.93
CA TRP A 31 2.10 0.52 -8.58
C TRP A 31 1.91 -0.10 -9.97
N ARG A 32 0.68 -0.17 -10.48
CA ARG A 32 0.42 -0.67 -11.84
C ARG A 32 1.16 0.18 -12.87
N GLY A 33 2.00 -0.48 -13.68
CA GLY A 33 2.79 0.17 -14.72
C GLY A 33 4.05 0.90 -14.21
N HIS A 34 4.27 0.93 -12.89
CA HIS A 34 5.53 1.40 -12.32
C HIS A 34 6.55 0.27 -12.31
N ASN A 35 7.79 0.59 -12.70
CA ASN A 35 8.92 -0.36 -12.64
C ASN A 35 9.77 -0.18 -11.38
N VAL A 36 9.38 0.74 -10.50
CA VAL A 36 10.10 1.06 -9.26
C VAL A 36 9.33 0.49 -8.08
N ALA A 37 10.02 -0.32 -7.28
CA ALA A 37 9.44 -0.92 -6.09
C ALA A 37 9.25 0.13 -4.98
N PRO A 38 8.13 0.08 -4.23
CA PRO A 38 7.98 0.87 -3.02
C PRO A 38 9.09 0.58 -2.01
N VAL A 39 9.45 1.62 -1.27
CA VAL A 39 10.44 1.57 -0.19
C VAL A 39 9.82 1.97 1.14
N SER A 40 10.42 1.53 2.25
CA SER A 40 10.01 1.96 3.59
C SER A 40 10.12 3.48 3.71
N GLY A 41 9.09 4.11 4.28
CA GLY A 41 8.96 5.56 4.37
C GLY A 41 8.14 6.19 3.24
N ASP A 42 7.93 5.49 2.12
CA ASP A 42 6.97 5.94 1.10
C ASP A 42 5.55 6.03 1.71
N VAL A 43 4.79 7.01 1.24
CA VAL A 43 3.42 7.28 1.69
C VAL A 43 2.43 7.23 0.54
N PHE A 44 1.22 6.77 0.81
CA PHE A 44 0.11 6.81 -0.13
C PHE A 44 -1.20 7.12 0.61
N ARG A 45 -2.21 7.60 -0.11
CA ARG A 45 -3.51 7.96 0.46
C ARG A 45 -4.63 7.13 -0.12
N VAL A 46 -5.44 6.53 0.76
CA VAL A 46 -6.65 5.76 0.39
C VAL A 46 -7.79 6.13 1.34
N GLY A 47 -8.98 6.39 0.77
CA GLY A 47 -10.17 6.74 1.56
C GLY A 47 -9.98 7.91 2.55
N GLY A 48 -9.19 8.92 2.19
CA GLY A 48 -8.90 10.08 3.03
C GLY A 48 -7.86 9.85 4.14
N ARG A 49 -7.30 8.65 4.27
CA ARG A 49 -6.22 8.34 5.21
C ARG A 49 -4.89 8.21 4.50
N GLN A 50 -3.83 8.66 5.17
CA GLN A 50 -2.45 8.44 4.75
C GLN A 50 -1.90 7.19 5.40
N PHE A 51 -1.24 6.35 4.62
CA PHE A 51 -0.57 5.13 5.05
C PHE A 51 0.92 5.25 4.72
N THR A 52 1.75 4.80 5.65
CA THR A 52 3.20 4.74 5.47
C THR A 52 3.63 3.29 5.28
N ILE A 53 4.50 3.06 4.31
CA ILE A 53 5.13 1.76 4.08
C ILE A 53 6.16 1.52 5.20
N GLN A 54 5.92 0.49 5.99
CA GLN A 54 6.75 0.13 7.14
C GLN A 54 7.83 -0.88 6.76
N GLY A 55 7.48 -1.83 5.89
CA GLY A 55 8.38 -2.92 5.52
C GLY A 55 7.99 -3.58 4.22
N ARG A 56 8.89 -4.45 3.73
CA ARG A 56 8.73 -5.13 2.45
C ARG A 56 9.25 -6.57 2.51
N LEU A 57 8.59 -7.47 1.80
CA LEU A 57 8.98 -8.87 1.68
C LEU A 57 8.73 -9.35 0.24
N TRP A 58 9.74 -9.93 -0.38
CA TRP A 58 9.57 -10.64 -1.64
C TRP A 58 9.13 -12.08 -1.36
N GLU A 59 8.08 -12.51 -2.04
CA GLU A 59 7.59 -13.89 -2.02
C GLU A 59 7.47 -14.42 -3.45
N MET A 60 7.50 -15.74 -3.60
CA MET A 60 7.13 -16.42 -4.83
C MET A 60 5.72 -16.98 -4.66
N ASP A 61 4.78 -16.55 -5.50
CA ASP A 61 3.45 -17.15 -5.61
C ASP A 61 3.30 -17.97 -6.90
N GLY A 62 2.11 -18.53 -7.13
CA GLY A 62 1.83 -19.35 -8.32
C GLY A 62 1.95 -18.60 -9.66
N ASN A 63 2.00 -17.27 -9.65
CA ASN A 63 2.14 -16.40 -10.82
C ASN A 63 3.52 -15.72 -10.90
N GLY A 64 4.44 -16.01 -9.96
CA GLY A 64 5.80 -15.49 -9.93
C GLY A 64 6.11 -14.60 -8.71
N PRO A 65 7.18 -13.78 -8.76
CA PRO A 65 7.57 -12.95 -7.63
C PRO A 65 6.52 -11.87 -7.37
N VAL A 66 6.19 -11.69 -6.09
CA VAL A 66 5.30 -10.64 -5.58
C VAL A 66 5.99 -9.91 -4.44
N LEU A 67 5.90 -8.58 -4.44
CA LEU A 67 6.36 -7.75 -3.35
C LEU A 67 5.21 -7.48 -2.40
N ARG A 68 5.24 -8.10 -1.22
CA ARG A 68 4.37 -7.73 -0.11
C ARG A 68 4.89 -6.47 0.55
N VAL A 69 4.01 -5.50 0.72
CA VAL A 69 4.31 -4.20 1.29
C VAL A 69 3.47 -4.02 2.53
N PHE A 70 4.10 -4.01 3.69
CA PHE A 70 3.43 -3.84 4.97
C PHE A 70 3.19 -2.37 5.22
N VAL A 71 1.92 -2.03 5.42
CA VAL A 71 1.46 -0.65 5.57
C VAL A 71 0.75 -0.50 6.91
N GLY A 72 0.90 0.68 7.51
CA GLY A 72 0.29 0.99 8.78
C GLY A 72 0.34 2.49 9.07
N ALA A 73 0.05 2.84 10.33
CA ALA A 73 -0.04 4.22 10.81
C ALA A 73 -1.05 5.05 9.99
N ALA A 74 -2.26 4.50 9.81
CA ALA A 74 -3.31 5.17 9.07
C ALA A 74 -3.79 6.43 9.81
N HIS A 75 -3.30 7.59 9.40
CA HIS A 75 -3.75 8.87 9.95
C HIS A 75 -4.69 9.54 8.96
N ALA A 76 -5.90 9.87 9.41
CA ALA A 76 -6.68 10.89 8.75
C ALA A 76 -6.04 12.22 9.15
N GLU A 77 -5.13 12.75 8.34
CA GLU A 77 -4.79 14.17 8.50
C GLU A 77 -6.08 14.95 8.27
N SER A 78 -6.54 15.62 9.33
CA SER A 78 -7.43 16.75 9.19
C SER A 78 -6.70 17.75 8.30
N ASP A 79 -7.34 18.24 7.23
CA ASP A 79 -6.82 19.32 6.36
C ASP A 79 -6.68 20.68 7.09
N SER A 80 -6.48 20.66 8.41
CA SER A 80 -6.32 21.81 9.30
C SER A 80 -5.16 21.53 10.25
N VAL A 81 -3.94 21.58 9.71
CA VAL A 81 -2.78 21.94 10.51
C VAL A 81 -2.77 23.47 10.59
N PHE A 82 -3.37 24.03 11.65
CA PHE A 82 -3.03 25.38 12.07
C PHE A 82 -1.69 25.28 12.81
N GLY A 83 -0.61 25.57 12.09
CA GLY A 83 0.71 25.84 12.65
C GLY A 83 1.11 27.26 12.33
#